data_AF-A0A3E5FTD7-F1
#
_entry.id   AF-A0A3E5FTD7-F1
#
_cell.length_a   1.000
_cell.length_b   1.000
_cell.length_c   1.000
_cell.angle_alpha   90.00
_cell.angle_beta   90.00
_cell.angle_gamma   90.00
#
_symmetry.space_group_name_H-M   'P 1'
#
loop_
_entity.id
_entity.type
_entity.pdbx_description
1 polymer ?
#
loop_
_entity_poly.entity_id
_entity_poly.type
_entity_poly.pdbx_seq_one_letter_code
_entity_poly.pdbx_strand_id
1 'polypeptide(L)' 'MDINNSLIKNYIEENYDIKNINDLYFTGYQMLGFDETKVSYSLELSATSEEDSYSGNVIIDLKEVDNEIVIASIGGGE' A
#
# COMPACT_ATOMS: atom_id res chain seq x y z
N MET A 1 -7.54 -7.28 -8.29
CA MET A 1 -6.26 -6.53 -8.24
C MET A 1 -6.53 -5.03 -8.14
N ASP A 2 -7.51 -4.50 -8.89
CA ASP A 2 -7.87 -3.07 -8.89
C ASP A 2 -8.28 -2.45 -7.54
N ILE A 3 -9.06 -3.15 -6.71
CA ILE A 3 -9.55 -2.60 -5.43
C ILE A 3 -8.40 -2.31 -4.46
N ASN A 4 -7.40 -3.21 -4.41
CA ASN A 4 -6.25 -3.06 -3.52
C ASN A 4 -5.34 -1.89 -3.96
N ASN A 5 -5.24 -1.66 -5.27
CA ASN A 5 -4.48 -0.52 -5.81
C ASN A 5 -5.17 0.81 -5.47
N SER A 6 -6.50 0.89 -5.56
CA SER A 6 -7.24 2.10 -5.19
C SER A 6 -7.11 2.45 -3.71
N LEU A 7 -7.11 1.46 -2.80
CA LEU A 7 -6.90 1.69 -1.38
C LEU A 7 -5.51 2.28 -1.08
N ILE A 8 -4.47 1.75 -1.72
CA ILE A 8 -3.09 2.24 -1.55
C ILE A 8 -2.94 3.65 -2.14
N LYS A 9 -3.51 3.93 -3.33
CA LYS A 9 -3.53 5.27 -3.92
C LYS A 9 -4.17 6.28 -2.98
N ASN A 10 -5.37 5.99 -2.48
CA ASN A 10 -6.08 6.89 -1.56
C ASN A 10 -5.26 7.16 -0.30
N TYR A 11 -4.69 6.11 0.31
CA TYR A 11 -3.82 6.27 1.48
C TYR A 11 -2.66 7.23 1.18
N ILE A 12 -2.01 7.08 0.02
CA ILE A 12 -0.89 7.93 -0.36
C ILE A 12 -1.34 9.40 -0.53
N GLU A 13 -2.46 9.65 -1.20
CA GLU A 13 -2.99 11.01 -1.41
C GLU A 13 -3.48 11.70 -0.14
N GLU A 14 -3.90 10.92 0.86
CA GLU A 14 -4.35 11.43 2.16
C GLU A 14 -3.19 11.74 3.11
N ASN A 15 -2.06 11.04 2.98
CA ASN A 15 -0.97 11.09 3.96
C ASN A 15 0.33 11.73 3.45
N TYR A 16 0.51 11.84 2.14
CA TYR A 16 1.69 12.46 1.52
C TYR A 16 1.29 13.62 0.61
N ASP A 17 2.26 14.48 0.27
CA ASP A 17 2.05 15.69 -0.54
C ASP A 17 1.99 15.34 -2.04
N ILE A 18 1.05 14.47 -2.42
CA ILE A 18 0.75 14.13 -3.82
C ILE A 18 -0.77 13.98 -3.97
N LYS A 19 -1.30 14.44 -5.10
CA LYS A 19 -2.74 14.36 -5.44
C LYS A 19 -2.90 13.85 -6.88
N ASN A 20 -4.06 13.26 -7.17
CA ASN A 20 -4.46 12.78 -8.49
C ASN A 20 -3.47 11.76 -9.07
N ILE A 21 -3.18 10.69 -8.32
CA ILE A 21 -2.23 9.64 -8.71
C ILE A 21 -2.76 8.87 -9.93
N ASN A 22 -2.10 9.07 -11.07
CA ASN A 22 -2.39 8.37 -12.31
C ASN A 22 -1.81 6.95 -12.28
N ASP A 23 -0.53 6.84 -11.92
CA ASP A 23 0.18 5.56 -11.92
C ASP A 23 0.72 5.20 -10.53
N LEU A 24 0.66 3.92 -10.21
CA LEU A 24 1.20 3.33 -8.99
C LEU A 24 2.04 2.11 -9.36
N TYR A 25 3.32 2.13 -9.00
CA TYR A 25 4.31 1.11 -9.31
C TYR A 25 4.83 0.48 -8.03
N PHE A 26 4.84 -0.84 -7.94
CA PHE A 26 5.44 -1.58 -6.84
C PHE A 26 6.82 -2.09 -7.27
N THR A 27 7.85 -1.73 -6.53
CA THR A 27 9.24 -2.08 -6.84
C THR A 27 9.77 -3.21 -5.97
N GLY A 28 9.19 -3.40 -4.78
CA GLY A 28 9.63 -4.44 -3.85
C GLY A 28 8.64 -4.68 -2.72
N TYR A 29 8.84 -5.79 -2.00
CA TYR A 29 8.13 -6.08 -0.77
C TYR A 29 9.03 -6.84 0.22
N GLN A 30 8.81 -6.61 1.51
CA GLN A 30 9.47 -7.31 2.61
C GLN A 30 8.42 -7.73 3.64
N MET A 31 8.40 -9.01 4.00
CA MET A 31 7.59 -9.49 5.12
C MET A 31 8.17 -8.95 6.43
N LEU A 32 7.35 -8.25 7.21
CA LEU A 32 7.75 -7.69 8.50
C LEU A 32 7.43 -8.64 9.65
N GLY A 33 6.31 -9.36 9.57
CA GLY A 33 5.86 -10.25 10.62
C GLY A 33 4.59 -10.99 10.25
N PHE A 34 4.30 -12.02 11.02
CA PHE A 34 3.08 -12.82 10.92
C PHE A 34 2.61 -13.19 12.32
N ASP A 35 1.31 -13.03 12.57
CA ASP A 35 0.61 -13.60 13.71
C ASP A 35 -0.54 -14.48 13.22
N GLU A 36 -1.25 -15.14 14.15
CA GLU A 36 -2.32 -16.09 13.83
C GLU A 36 -3.48 -15.48 13.01
N THR A 37 -3.58 -14.15 12.93
CA THR A 37 -4.70 -13.43 12.32
C THR A 37 -4.32 -12.55 11.13
N LYS A 38 -3.04 -12.19 10.99
CA LYS A 38 -2.57 -11.31 9.91
C LYS A 38 -1.09 -11.51 9.55
N VAL A 39 -0.75 -11.09 8.33
CA VAL A 39 0.63 -10.95 7.86
C VAL A 39 0.90 -9.49 7.47
N SER A 40 2.03 -8.96 7.90
CA SER A 40 2.44 -7.58 7.62
C SER A 40 3.55 -7.54 6.57
N TYR A 41 3.43 -6.65 5.59
CA TYR A 41 4.43 -6.40 4.55
C TYR A 41 4.78 -4.92 4.48
N SER A 42 6.07 -4.58 4.35
CA SER A 42 6.52 -3.30 3.82
C SER A 42 6.55 -3.40 2.30
N LEU A 43 5.82 -2.53 1.61
CA LEU A 43 5.81 -2.41 0.15
C LEU A 43 6.60 -1.18 -0.25
N GLU A 44 7.61 -1.36 -1.09
CA GLU A 44 8.30 -0.26 -1.75
C GLU A 44 7.53 0.08 -3.03
N LEU A 45 7.18 1.36 -3.18
CA LEU A 45 6.37 1.83 -4.28
C LEU A 45 6.73 3.24 -4.73
N SER A 46 6.33 3.54 -5.96
CA SER A 46 6.34 4.88 -6.53
C SER A 46 4.96 5.22 -7.06
N ALA A 47 4.47 6.41 -6.73
CA ALA A 47 3.23 6.95 -7.25
C ALA A 47 3.51 8.21 -8.05
N THR A 48 2.87 8.39 -9.20
CA THR A 48 3.07 9.56 -10.06
C THR A 48 1.73 10.18 -10.45
N SER A 49 1.67 11.51 -10.38
CA SER A 49 0.62 12.33 -10.98
C SER A 49 1.19 13.15 -12.14
N GLU A 50 0.40 14.05 -12.73
CA GLU A 50 0.91 14.96 -13.77
C GLU A 50 1.92 15.98 -13.21
N GLU A 51 1.78 16.35 -11.94
CA GLU A 51 2.52 17.45 -11.32
C GLU A 51 3.56 17.00 -10.29
N ASP A 52 3.41 15.80 -9.72
CA ASP A 52 4.23 15.33 -8.60
C ASP A 52 4.51 13.82 -8.64
N SER A 53 5.46 13.38 -7.82
CA SER A 53 5.81 11.99 -7.62
C SER A 53 6.13 11.69 -6.16
N TYR A 54 5.61 10.58 -5.66
CA TYR A 54 5.97 9.99 -4.38
C TYR A 54 6.78 8.72 -4.61
N SER A 55 7.82 8.51 -3.80
CA SER A 55 8.54 7.22 -3.72
C SER A 55 8.87 6.93 -2.27
N GLY A 56 8.54 5.73 -1.83
CA GLY A 56 8.73 5.34 -0.44
C GLY A 56 8.08 4.01 -0.12
N ASN A 57 7.87 3.80 1.18
CA ASN A 57 7.37 2.55 1.69
C ASN A 57 6.03 2.74 2.40
N VAL A 58 5.13 1.80 2.19
CA VAL A 58 3.90 1.66 2.99
C VAL A 58 3.87 0.29 3.63
N ILE A 59 3.32 0.20 4.82
CA ILE A 59 3.08 -1.06 5.51
C ILE A 59 1.64 -1.47 5.23
N ILE A 60 1.44 -2.70 4.77
CA ILE A 60 0.12 -3.31 4.65
C ILE A 60 -0.01 -4.49 5.61
N ASP A 61 -1.13 -4.57 6.31
CA ASP A 61 -1.56 -5.79 6.98
C ASP A 61 -2.54 -6.53 6.09
N LEU A 62 -2.28 -7.80 5.82
CA LEU A 62 -3.19 -8.69 5.08
C LEU A 62 -3.80 -9.71 6.03
N LYS A 63 -5.09 -10.00 5.85
CA LYS A 63 -5.80 -11.07 6.57
C LYS A 63 -6.67 -11.88 5.61
N GLU A 64 -6.95 -13.13 5.98
CA GLU A 64 -7.93 -13.96 5.28
C GLU A 64 -9.33 -13.75 5.87
N VAL A 65 -10.31 -13.45 5.02
CA VAL A 65 -11.73 -13.35 5.37
C VAL A 65 -12.51 -14.11 4.31
N ASP A 66 -13.33 -15.09 4.72
CA ASP A 66 -14.17 -15.87 3.80
C ASP A 66 -13.41 -16.46 2.59
N ASN A 67 -12.20 -16.98 2.84
CA ASN A 67 -11.27 -17.51 1.83
C ASN A 67 -10.69 -16.46 0.84
N GLU A 68 -10.83 -15.17 1.13
CA GLU A 68 -10.24 -14.07 0.37
C GLU A 68 -9.16 -13.34 1.18
N ILE A 69 -8.04 -13.00 0.53
CA ILE A 69 -6.99 -12.17 1.15
C ILE A 69 -7.37 -10.70 0.96
N VAL A 70 -7.54 -9.97 2.07
CA VAL A 70 -7.92 -8.56 2.08
C VAL A 70 -6.89 -7.71 2.83
N ILE A 71 -6.77 -6.44 2.44
CA ILE A 71 -6.00 -5.44 3.18
C ILE A 71 -6.79 -5.09 4.46
N ALA A 72 -6.23 -5.42 5.62
CA ALA A 72 -6.78 -5.09 6.93
C ALA A 72 -6.43 -3.66 7.36
N SER A 73 -5.22 -3.19 7.03
CA SER A 73 -4.74 -1.84 7.36
C SER A 73 -3.64 -1.39 6.39
N ILE A 74 -3.46 -0.07 6.26
CA ILE A 74 -2.34 0.56 5.57
C ILE A 74 -1.73 1.60 6.51
N GLY A 75 -0.41 1.64 6.63
CA GLY A 75 0.35 2.60 7.42
C GLY A 75 1.63 3.06 6.70
N GLY A 76 2.31 4.07 7.25
CA GLY A 76 3.56 4.56 6.69
C GLY A 76 4.73 3.61 7.04
N GLY A 77 5.60 3.33 6.07
CA GLY A 77 6.92 2.78 6.34
C GLY A 77 7.87 3.92 6.72
N GLU A 78 8.53 3.80 7.87
CA GLU A 78 9.59 4.73 8.30
C GLU A 78 10.76 4.79 7.32
#